data_AF-A0A2W6ZMD2-F1
#
_entry.id   AF-A0A2W6ZMD2-F1
#
_cell.length_a   1.000
_cell.length_b   1.000
_cell.length_c   1.000
_cell.angle_alpha   90.00
_cell.angle_beta   90.00
_cell.angle_gamma   90.00
#
_symmetry.space_group_name_H-M   'P 1'
#
loop_
_entity.id
_entity.type
_entity.pdbx_description
1 polymer ?
#
loop_
_entity_poly.entity_id
_entity_poly.type
_entity_poly.pdbx_seq_one_letter_code
_entity_poly.pdbx_strand_id
1 'polypeptide(L)'
;MVAFSPFGSTLSYLNQPFLKNLLDNQVLKRVSFPYQAVLIILAAIAIAFLGLLGFHQFRTVDPYVQSVLTLQGDTAQGNAIFQMNCAGCHGTFADGLVGPSLRAVSSRKSEVSMIHQVTSGRTPPMPQFQPSPQEMADLLRYLESL
;
A
#
# COMPACT_ATOMS: atom_id res chain seq x y z
N MET A 1 -27.02 20.55 95.11
CA MET A 1 -26.12 21.53 94.45
C MET A 1 -24.90 20.72 94.04
N VAL A 2 -24.67 20.38 92.77
CA VAL A 2 -24.22 21.18 91.61
C VAL A 2 -24.57 20.30 90.38
N ALA A 3 -25.51 20.68 89.51
CA ALA A 3 -25.40 21.49 88.28
C ALA A 3 -25.35 20.66 86.97
N PHE A 4 -26.40 20.82 86.16
CA PHE A 4 -26.52 20.88 84.69
C PHE A 4 -25.82 19.82 83.79
N SER A 5 -26.54 18.90 83.09
CA SER A 5 -27.34 19.00 81.83
C SER A 5 -26.55 18.48 80.58
N PRO A 6 -27.15 18.29 79.38
CA PRO A 6 -27.13 17.03 78.62
C PRO A 6 -26.58 17.28 77.18
N PHE A 7 -26.91 16.42 76.21
CA PHE A 7 -26.82 16.52 74.73
C PHE A 7 -26.03 15.34 74.18
N GLY A 8 -26.55 14.46 73.33
CA GLY A 8 -27.66 14.64 72.40
C GLY A 8 -27.13 14.43 70.99
N SER A 9 -27.53 13.31 70.39
CA SER A 9 -27.82 13.14 68.95
C SER A 9 -26.73 13.50 67.93
N THR A 10 -26.38 12.56 67.05
CA THR A 10 -26.99 12.49 65.72
C THR A 10 -26.30 11.46 64.83
N LEU A 11 -27.17 10.64 64.25
CA LEU A 11 -26.94 9.77 63.11
C LEU A 11 -26.70 10.66 61.87
N SER A 12 -25.44 10.98 61.53
CA SER A 12 -25.11 11.82 60.36
C SER A 12 -23.86 11.35 59.61
N TYR A 13 -23.61 10.03 59.57
CA TYR A 13 -22.39 9.46 58.97
C TYR A 13 -22.47 9.14 57.46
N LEU A 14 -23.45 9.68 56.74
CA LEU A 14 -23.56 9.53 55.28
C LEU A 14 -23.49 10.89 54.55
N ASN A 15 -22.41 11.62 54.76
CA ASN A 15 -21.97 12.62 53.77
C ASN A 15 -20.45 12.84 53.93
N GLN A 16 -19.64 12.03 53.23
CA GLN A 16 -18.18 12.10 53.29
C GLN A 16 -17.65 12.81 52.02
N PRO A 17 -17.58 14.17 51.98
CA PRO A 17 -16.81 14.90 50.97
C PRO A 17 -15.32 14.50 50.98
N PHE A 18 -14.87 13.84 52.04
CA PHE A 18 -13.55 13.26 52.20
C PHE A 18 -13.23 12.14 51.20
N LEU A 19 -14.17 11.20 50.97
CA LEU A 19 -13.94 10.10 50.03
C LEU A 19 -13.96 10.59 48.57
N LYS A 20 -14.76 11.62 48.29
CA LYS A 20 -14.79 12.30 46.99
C LYS A 20 -13.45 12.98 46.70
N ASN A 21 -12.91 13.75 47.64
CA ASN A 21 -11.60 14.42 47.53
C ASN A 21 -10.39 13.46 47.42
N LEU A 22 -10.46 12.26 47.98
CA LEU A 22 -9.38 11.27 47.86
C LEU A 22 -9.32 10.63 46.47
N LEU A 23 -10.45 10.55 45.78
CA LEU A 23 -10.57 10.12 44.38
C LEU A 23 -10.46 11.31 43.39
N ASP A 24 -10.61 12.55 43.86
CA ASP A 24 -10.69 13.73 43.01
C ASP A 24 -9.30 14.23 42.59
N ASN A 25 -9.13 14.29 41.27
CA ASN A 25 -8.18 15.12 40.54
C ASN A 25 -6.68 14.88 40.67
N GLN A 26 -6.12 14.23 41.70
CA GLN A 26 -4.66 14.08 41.79
C GLN A 26 -4.16 12.74 41.24
N VAL A 27 -4.79 11.62 41.61
CA VAL A 27 -4.41 10.29 41.10
C VAL A 27 -4.81 10.12 39.64
N LEU A 28 -6.03 10.54 39.26
CA LEU A 28 -6.49 10.49 37.87
C LEU A 28 -5.62 11.37 36.95
N LYS A 29 -5.21 12.57 37.38
CA LYS A 29 -4.26 13.40 36.61
C LYS A 29 -2.87 12.77 36.51
N ARG A 30 -2.42 12.06 37.55
CA ARG A 30 -1.11 11.42 37.60
C ARG A 30 -1.03 10.16 36.74
N VAL A 31 -2.14 9.44 36.54
CA VAL A 31 -2.24 8.26 35.64
C VAL A 31 -2.64 8.67 34.21
N SER A 32 -3.42 9.75 34.04
CA SER A 32 -3.75 10.28 32.71
C SER A 32 -2.54 10.87 32.00
N PHE A 33 -1.61 11.51 32.73
CA PHE A 33 -0.41 12.11 32.15
C PHE A 33 0.50 11.10 31.41
N PRO A 34 0.89 9.93 31.99
CA PRO A 34 1.66 8.94 31.28
C PRO A 34 0.84 8.23 30.18
N TYR A 35 -0.47 8.02 30.40
CA TYR A 35 -1.34 7.38 29.40
C TYR A 35 -1.51 8.25 28.15
N GLN A 36 -1.70 9.56 28.31
CA GLN A 36 -1.77 10.51 27.19
C GLN A 36 -0.46 10.55 26.40
N ALA A 37 0.69 10.55 27.06
CA ALA A 37 1.99 10.50 26.39
C ALA A 37 2.17 9.19 25.59
N VAL A 38 1.79 8.05 26.15
CA VAL A 38 1.84 6.75 25.46
C VAL A 38 0.93 6.73 24.24
N LEU A 39 -0.31 7.23 24.36
CA LEU A 39 -1.24 7.31 23.22
C LEU A 39 -0.72 8.21 22.10
N ILE A 40 -0.12 9.36 22.44
CA ILE A 40 0.46 10.28 21.45
C ILE A 40 1.64 9.62 20.73
N ILE A 41 2.53 8.92 21.45
CA ILE A 41 3.66 8.21 20.86
C ILE A 41 3.17 7.10 19.92
N LEU A 42 2.19 6.30 20.35
CA LEU A 42 1.61 5.25 19.50
C LEU A 42 0.94 5.82 18.25
N ALA A 43 0.18 6.92 18.38
CA ALA A 43 -0.43 7.61 17.25
C ALA A 43 0.64 8.17 16.29
N ALA A 44 1.71 8.78 16.80
CA ALA A 44 2.81 9.29 15.99
C ALA A 44 3.54 8.17 15.23
N ILE A 45 3.79 7.03 15.89
CA ILE A 45 4.40 5.85 15.25
C ILE A 45 3.46 5.29 14.18
N ALA A 46 2.16 5.17 14.45
CA ALA A 46 1.19 4.69 13.48
C ALA A 46 1.10 5.60 12.26
N ILE A 47 1.08 6.92 12.46
CA ILE A 47 1.10 7.92 11.37
C ILE A 47 2.40 7.84 10.58
N ALA A 48 3.55 7.72 11.25
CA ALA A 48 4.84 7.56 10.59
C ALA A 48 4.90 6.26 9.77
N PHE A 49 4.38 5.15 10.31
CA PHE A 49 4.33 3.87 9.62
C PHE A 49 3.38 3.91 8.42
N LEU A 50 2.18 4.45 8.58
CA LEU A 50 1.22 4.66 7.48
C LEU A 50 1.77 5.62 6.43
N GLY A 51 2.47 6.68 6.84
CA GLY A 51 3.14 7.61 5.95
C GLY A 51 4.28 6.96 5.18
N LEU A 52 5.07 6.10 5.82
CA LEU A 52 6.19 5.39 5.21
C LEU A 52 5.70 4.30 4.25
N LEU A 53 4.65 3.56 4.62
CA LEU A 53 3.97 2.60 3.74
C LEU A 53 3.31 3.29 2.55
N GLY A 54 2.56 4.38 2.80
CA GLY A 54 1.94 5.18 1.75
C GLY A 54 2.99 5.73 0.81
N PHE A 55 4.08 6.29 1.32
CA PHE A 55 5.18 6.81 0.52
C PHE A 55 5.88 5.73 -0.31
N HIS A 56 6.04 4.51 0.21
CA HIS A 56 6.50 3.37 -0.57
C HIS A 56 5.54 2.98 -1.70
N GLN A 57 4.22 3.00 -1.43
CA GLN A 57 3.17 2.72 -2.42
C GLN A 57 3.09 3.81 -3.51
N PHE A 58 3.26 5.08 -3.14
CA PHE A 58 3.16 6.22 -4.06
C PHE A 58 4.42 6.41 -4.93
N ARG A 59 5.55 5.78 -4.58
CA ARG A 59 6.82 5.91 -5.33
C ARG A 59 6.95 5.06 -6.60
N THR A 60 5.92 4.32 -7.03
CA THR A 60 6.06 3.32 -8.11
C THR A 60 5.25 3.58 -9.38
N VAL A 61 4.76 4.80 -9.63
CA VAL A 61 4.17 5.11 -10.94
C VAL A 61 5.29 5.47 -11.91
N ASP A 62 5.83 4.46 -12.59
CA ASP A 62 6.82 4.62 -13.64
C ASP A 62 6.22 5.50 -14.77
N PRO A 63 6.79 6.69 -15.04
CA PRO A 63 6.28 7.59 -16.08
C PRO A 63 6.22 6.94 -17.46
N TYR A 64 7.13 6.01 -17.75
CA TYR A 64 7.11 5.26 -19.00
C TYR A 64 5.87 4.36 -19.08
N VAL A 65 5.60 3.58 -18.03
CA VAL A 65 4.41 2.71 -17.97
C VAL A 65 3.13 3.52 -18.14
N GLN A 66 3.02 4.67 -17.47
CA GLN A 66 1.87 5.56 -17.66
C GLN A 66 1.73 6.03 -19.11
N SER A 67 2.83 6.50 -19.72
CA SER A 67 2.79 6.95 -21.11
C SER A 67 2.29 5.85 -22.06
N VAL A 68 2.79 4.62 -21.91
CA VAL A 68 2.37 3.45 -22.72
C VAL A 68 0.87 3.19 -22.58
N LEU A 69 0.37 3.12 -21.34
CA LEU A 69 -1.01 2.73 -21.06
C LEU A 69 -2.05 3.78 -21.50
N THR A 70 -1.63 5.02 -21.75
CA THR A 70 -2.52 6.07 -22.29
C THR A 70 -2.59 6.11 -23.80
N LEU A 71 -1.71 5.40 -24.50
CA LEU A 71 -1.64 5.39 -25.96
C LEU A 71 -2.54 4.31 -26.55
N GLN A 72 -3.06 4.57 -27.73
CA GLN A 72 -3.77 3.56 -28.51
C GLN A 72 -2.76 2.80 -29.37
N GLY A 73 -2.64 1.49 -29.13
CA GLY A 73 -1.74 0.63 -29.89
C GLY A 73 -2.34 0.16 -31.23
N ASP A 74 -1.47 -0.07 -32.20
CA ASP A 74 -1.78 -0.67 -33.50
C ASP A 74 -1.30 -2.13 -33.56
N THR A 75 -2.24 -3.05 -33.83
CA THR A 75 -1.96 -4.50 -33.87
C THR A 75 -0.98 -4.90 -34.98
N ALA A 76 -1.01 -4.24 -36.14
CA ALA A 76 -0.12 -4.56 -37.27
C ALA A 76 1.31 -4.11 -36.98
N GLN A 77 1.47 -2.92 -36.41
CA GLN A 77 2.77 -2.43 -35.94
C GLN A 77 3.33 -3.31 -34.82
N GLY A 78 2.48 -3.70 -33.87
CA GLY A 78 2.86 -4.62 -32.79
C GLY A 78 3.31 -5.99 -33.30
N ASN A 79 2.64 -6.53 -34.33
CA ASN A 79 3.06 -7.77 -34.98
C ASN A 79 4.45 -7.60 -35.61
N ALA A 80 4.70 -6.51 -36.34
CA ALA A 80 6.01 -6.26 -36.94
C ALA A 80 7.12 -6.21 -35.89
N ILE A 81 6.89 -5.49 -34.77
CA ILE A 81 7.82 -5.42 -33.64
C ILE A 81 8.08 -6.82 -33.07
N PHE A 82 7.03 -7.61 -32.85
CA PHE A 82 7.14 -8.98 -32.35
C PHE A 82 7.96 -9.88 -33.28
N GLN A 83 7.70 -9.82 -34.60
CA GLN A 83 8.43 -10.65 -35.56
C GLN A 83 9.92 -10.29 -35.61
N MET A 84 10.26 -9.01 -35.51
CA MET A 84 11.65 -8.55 -35.54
C MET A 84 12.43 -8.89 -34.26
N ASN A 85 11.78 -8.82 -33.09
CA ASN A 85 12.48 -8.82 -31.81
C ASN A 85 12.19 -10.02 -30.90
N CYS A 86 11.03 -10.68 -31.07
CA CYS A 86 10.51 -11.65 -30.09
C CYS A 86 10.32 -13.05 -30.68
N ALA A 87 9.92 -13.15 -31.95
CA ALA A 87 9.58 -14.40 -32.61
C ALA A 87 10.74 -15.41 -32.65
N GLY A 88 11.99 -14.94 -32.70
CA GLY A 88 13.17 -15.82 -32.67
C GLY A 88 13.24 -16.73 -31.45
N CYS A 89 12.72 -16.27 -30.29
CA CYS A 89 12.67 -17.07 -29.07
C CYS A 89 11.27 -17.61 -28.76
N HIS A 90 10.21 -16.88 -29.12
CA HIS A 90 8.83 -17.21 -28.77
C HIS A 90 8.03 -17.89 -29.90
N GLY A 91 8.65 -18.14 -31.06
CA GLY A 91 8.00 -18.72 -32.23
C GLY A 91 7.31 -17.67 -33.10
N THR A 92 7.23 -17.90 -34.41
CA THR A 92 6.55 -16.99 -35.37
C THR A 92 5.06 -16.83 -35.09
N PHE A 93 4.44 -17.85 -34.48
CA PHE A 93 3.04 -17.86 -34.06
C PHE A 93 2.87 -17.69 -32.55
N ALA A 94 3.93 -17.26 -31.84
CA ALA A 94 3.94 -17.06 -30.39
C ALA A 94 3.62 -18.33 -29.56
N ASP A 95 3.79 -19.50 -30.15
CA ASP A 95 3.56 -20.83 -29.61
C ASP A 95 4.69 -21.33 -28.69
N GLY A 96 5.81 -20.60 -28.65
CA GLY A 96 6.97 -20.91 -27.81
C GLY A 96 8.01 -21.75 -28.56
N LEU A 97 9.29 -21.51 -28.25
CA LEU A 97 10.41 -22.26 -28.82
C LEU A 97 11.52 -22.39 -27.76
N VAL A 98 12.29 -21.31 -27.57
CA VAL A 98 13.28 -21.16 -26.50
C VAL A 98 12.62 -20.50 -25.29
N GLY A 99 11.85 -19.44 -25.56
CA GLY A 99 10.98 -18.80 -24.60
C GLY A 99 9.59 -19.48 -24.54
N PRO A 100 8.83 -19.24 -23.46
CA PRO A 100 7.49 -19.81 -23.30
C PRO A 100 6.51 -19.30 -24.35
N SER A 101 5.40 -20.01 -24.55
CA SER A 101 4.29 -19.51 -25.37
C SER A 101 3.73 -18.20 -24.82
N LEU A 102 3.46 -17.26 -25.73
CA LEU A 102 2.83 -15.98 -25.45
C LEU A 102 1.36 -15.95 -25.90
N ARG A 103 0.80 -17.06 -26.40
CA ARG A 103 -0.63 -17.17 -26.67
C ARG A 103 -1.45 -16.93 -25.42
N ALA A 104 -2.51 -16.12 -25.54
CA ALA A 104 -3.36 -15.67 -24.44
C ALA A 104 -2.57 -15.10 -23.24
N VAL A 105 -1.39 -14.51 -23.45
CA VAL A 105 -0.57 -13.98 -22.34
C VAL A 105 -1.31 -12.90 -21.56
N SER A 106 -2.16 -12.10 -22.21
CA SER A 106 -2.98 -11.07 -21.58
C SER A 106 -4.03 -11.63 -20.61
N SER A 107 -4.39 -12.92 -20.70
CA SER A 107 -5.23 -13.58 -19.69
C SER A 107 -4.48 -13.95 -18.41
N ARG A 108 -3.14 -14.01 -18.47
CA ARG A 108 -2.26 -14.48 -17.38
C ARG A 108 -1.39 -13.39 -16.78
N LYS A 109 -1.18 -12.28 -17.49
CA LYS A 109 -0.32 -11.16 -17.08
C LYS A 109 -1.01 -9.85 -17.38
N SER A 110 -0.87 -8.89 -16.46
CA SER A 110 -1.28 -7.50 -16.71
C SER A 110 -0.34 -6.82 -17.69
N GLU A 111 -0.83 -5.78 -18.37
CA GLU A 111 -0.01 -4.93 -19.26
C GLU A 111 1.22 -4.38 -18.53
N VAL A 112 1.05 -3.89 -17.29
CA VAL A 112 2.17 -3.43 -16.44
C VAL A 112 3.22 -4.53 -16.23
N SER A 113 2.80 -5.77 -15.94
CA SER A 113 3.73 -6.88 -15.79
C SER A 113 4.44 -7.22 -17.08
N MET A 114 3.76 -7.12 -18.23
CA MET A 114 4.36 -7.37 -19.54
C MET A 114 5.37 -6.28 -19.90
N ILE A 115 5.04 -5.01 -19.67
CA ILE A 115 5.96 -3.88 -19.86
C ILE A 115 7.25 -4.12 -19.07
N HIS A 116 7.13 -4.40 -17.77
CA HIS A 116 8.30 -4.67 -16.93
C HIS A 116 9.07 -5.92 -17.36
N GLN A 117 8.39 -6.97 -17.84
CA GLN A 117 9.07 -8.16 -18.35
C GLN A 117 9.95 -7.82 -19.56
N VAL A 118 9.44 -7.01 -20.48
CA VAL A 118 10.15 -6.59 -21.69
C VAL A 118 11.29 -5.60 -21.38
N THR A 119 11.10 -4.69 -20.42
CA THR A 119 12.07 -3.60 -20.16
C THR A 119 13.06 -3.85 -19.03
N SER A 120 12.86 -4.86 -18.19
CA SER A 120 13.69 -5.05 -16.99
C SER A 120 15.04 -5.72 -17.23
N GLY A 121 15.16 -6.59 -18.24
CA GLY A 121 16.35 -7.43 -18.44
C GLY A 121 16.63 -8.44 -17.31
N ARG A 122 15.69 -8.66 -16.39
CA ARG A 122 15.88 -9.49 -15.18
C ARG A 122 15.67 -10.99 -15.40
N THR A 123 15.41 -11.43 -16.62
CA THR A 123 15.08 -12.84 -16.93
C THR A 123 15.98 -13.42 -18.02
N PRO A 124 17.27 -13.66 -17.77
CA PRO A 124 18.14 -14.29 -18.76
C PRO A 124 17.59 -15.66 -19.22
N PRO A 125 17.72 -16.02 -20.51
CA PRO A 125 18.44 -15.32 -21.57
C PRO A 125 17.64 -14.21 -22.27
N MET A 126 16.43 -13.87 -21.81
CA MET A 126 15.62 -12.80 -22.42
C MET A 126 16.35 -11.46 -22.30
N PRO A 127 16.70 -10.81 -23.42
CA PRO A 127 17.41 -9.55 -23.40
C PRO A 127 16.50 -8.41 -22.90
N GLN A 128 17.13 -7.32 -22.49
CA GLN A 128 16.42 -6.10 -22.16
C GLN A 128 16.06 -5.34 -23.44
N PHE A 129 14.80 -4.97 -23.60
CA PHE A 129 14.36 -4.10 -24.69
C PHE A 129 14.00 -2.71 -24.18
N GLN A 130 14.11 -1.70 -25.03
CA GLN A 130 13.78 -0.31 -24.73
C GLN A 130 12.93 0.30 -25.86
N PRO A 131 11.74 -0.26 -26.16
CA PRO A 131 10.86 0.33 -27.15
C PRO A 131 10.36 1.70 -26.66
N SER A 132 10.11 2.61 -27.60
CA SER A 132 9.39 3.85 -27.30
C SER A 132 8.00 3.56 -26.72
N PRO A 133 7.34 4.53 -26.07
CA PRO A 133 6.01 4.31 -25.50
C PRO A 133 4.98 3.81 -26.53
N GLN A 134 5.00 4.35 -27.74
CA GLN A 134 4.08 3.92 -28.81
C GLN A 134 4.39 2.50 -29.28
N GLU A 135 5.66 2.16 -29.52
CA GLU A 135 6.04 0.80 -29.92
C GLU A 135 5.66 -0.25 -28.87
N MET A 136 5.76 0.09 -27.58
CA MET A 136 5.30 -0.80 -26.52
C MET A 136 3.77 -0.94 -26.51
N ALA A 137 3.03 0.16 -26.72
CA ALA A 137 1.56 0.10 -26.81
C ALA A 137 1.10 -0.76 -27.99
N ASP A 138 1.75 -0.60 -29.14
CA ASP A 138 1.52 -1.43 -30.34
C ASP A 138 1.80 -2.91 -30.04
N LEU A 139 2.95 -3.20 -29.41
CA LEU A 139 3.31 -4.57 -29.01
C LEU A 139 2.29 -5.18 -28.06
N LEU A 140 1.85 -4.46 -27.02
CA LEU A 140 0.82 -4.93 -26.10
C LEU A 140 -0.51 -5.21 -26.83
N ARG A 141 -0.88 -4.37 -27.80
CA ARG A 141 -2.09 -4.60 -28.61
C ARG A 141 -2.02 -5.86 -29.43
N TYR A 142 -0.86 -6.13 -30.04
CA TYR A 142 -0.65 -7.39 -30.71
C TYR A 142 -0.72 -8.58 -29.75
N LEU A 143 -0.06 -8.51 -28.60
CA LEU A 143 -0.07 -9.60 -27.60
C LEU A 143 -1.47 -9.91 -27.05
N GLU A 144 -2.35 -8.91 -26.97
CA GLU A 144 -3.76 -9.11 -26.62
C GLU A 144 -4.57 -9.87 -27.68
N SER A 145 -4.16 -9.81 -28.95
CA SER A 145 -4.84 -10.50 -30.05
C SER A 145 -4.46 -11.99 -30.20
N LEU A 146 -3.47 -12.49 -29.44
CA LEU A 146 -2.91 -13.85 -29.53
C LEU A 146 -3.60 -14.89 -28.65
#